data_AF-A0A1I0QNU3-F1
#
_entry.id   AF-A0A1I0QNU3-F1
#
_cell.length_a   1.000
_cell.length_b   1.000
_cell.length_c   1.000
_cell.angle_alpha   90.00
_cell.angle_beta   90.00
_cell.angle_gamma   90.00
#
_symmetry.space_group_name_H-M   'P 1'
#
loop_
_entity.id
_entity.type
_entity.pdbx_description
1 polymer ?
#
loop_
_entity_poly.entity_id
_entity_poly.type
_entity_poly.pdbx_seq_one_letter_code
_entity_poly.pdbx_strand_id
1 'polypeptide(L)'
;MSWCPKCKIEFPEGTTECKECGNKLVNMLDELDKSDKSEKLVKLNFEPVAYVDEEIAKRLVKLLLFSEIPEAIMVFDSLNQSYEVQVGRHNYKKAVDLIRIFKENEFDANYTEDSEFGVEEEYTEITVPTTNTYVKTSDRYKDNLSSAYTFLICGCFGLLILILEDIGIIKLWGMSGVSKILLNVVVGGLFIGFIIIGISSLRYSKILKQQAAEEEEFTTKLIDWLHANLTIETIENSYDTNIPEEMKYFKRVEAIRAKLEELYSSLEEEYLVKIADDYYSSLFPTQ
;
A
#
# COMPACT_ATOMS: atom_id res chain seq x y z
N MET A 1 26.62 21.40 -2.15
CA MET A 1 27.33 21.58 -0.86
C MET A 1 28.23 20.37 -0.61
N SER A 2 29.48 20.60 -0.22
CA SER A 2 30.48 19.53 -0.05
C SER A 2 30.75 19.31 1.44
N TRP A 3 30.90 18.06 1.85
CA TRP A 3 30.97 17.68 3.25
C TRP A 3 32.26 16.91 3.55
N CYS A 4 32.74 17.01 4.79
CA CYS A 4 33.89 16.26 5.25
C CYS A 4 33.47 14.96 5.97
N PRO A 5 33.77 13.77 5.40
CA PRO A 5 33.36 12.48 5.98
C PRO A 5 34.03 12.17 7.32
N LYS A 6 35.14 12.84 7.63
CA LYS A 6 35.88 12.67 8.89
C LYS A 6 35.44 13.65 9.97
N CYS A 7 35.19 14.91 9.60
CA CYS A 7 35.04 16.00 10.58
C CYS A 7 33.62 16.30 11.01
N LYS A 8 32.56 15.93 10.27
CA LYS A 8 31.22 16.36 10.70
C LYS A 8 30.61 17.58 10.01
N ILE A 9 31.37 18.25 9.14
CA ILE A 9 31.19 19.69 8.87
C ILE A 9 30.88 19.93 7.39
N GLU A 10 29.88 20.77 7.14
CA GLU A 10 29.47 21.23 5.82
C GLU A 10 30.29 22.44 5.37
N PHE A 11 30.64 22.46 4.08
CA PHE A 11 31.39 23.56 3.47
C PHE A 11 30.60 24.16 2.30
N PRO A 12 30.68 25.50 2.13
CA PRO A 12 30.09 26.18 0.98
C PRO A 12 30.74 25.71 -0.32
N GLU A 13 29.97 25.81 -1.40
CA GLU A 13 30.32 25.28 -2.72
C GLU A 13 31.60 25.92 -3.28
N GLY A 14 32.49 25.08 -3.81
CA GLY A 14 33.82 25.48 -4.31
C GLY A 14 34.99 25.13 -3.40
N THR A 15 34.75 24.59 -2.20
CA THR A 15 35.82 24.09 -1.31
C THR A 15 36.07 22.60 -1.58
N THR A 16 37.29 22.21 -1.92
CA THR A 16 37.64 20.81 -2.27
C THR A 16 38.33 20.03 -1.15
N GLU A 17 38.84 20.71 -0.13
CA GLU A 17 39.61 20.11 0.96
C GLU A 17 39.20 20.69 2.32
N CYS A 18 39.09 19.82 3.33
CA CYS A 18 38.75 20.22 4.68
C CYS A 18 39.95 20.91 5.36
N LYS A 19 39.78 22.15 5.83
CA LYS A 19 40.85 22.92 6.48
C LYS A 19 41.34 22.34 7.81
N GLU A 20 40.53 21.52 8.48
CA GLU A 20 40.89 20.95 9.79
C GLU A 20 41.56 19.58 9.71
N CYS A 21 41.16 18.72 8.78
CA CYS A 21 41.71 17.36 8.67
C CYS A 21 42.45 17.06 7.36
N GLY A 22 42.46 18.00 6.41
CA GLY A 22 43.13 17.86 5.11
C GLY A 22 42.49 16.84 4.17
N ASN A 23 41.32 16.28 4.51
CA ASN A 23 40.68 15.27 3.69
C ASN A 23 39.88 15.90 2.55
N LYS A 24 39.80 15.21 1.39
CA LYS A 24 39.01 15.68 0.25
C LYS A 24 37.52 15.67 0.61
N LEU A 25 36.84 16.76 0.29
CA LEU A 25 35.41 16.90 0.49
C LEU A 25 34.67 16.11 -0.59
N VAL A 26 33.64 15.37 -0.18
CA VAL A 26 32.81 14.57 -1.08
C VAL A 26 31.47 15.25 -1.28
N ASN A 27 30.90 15.16 -2.50
CA ASN A 27 29.53 15.58 -2.74
C ASN A 27 28.60 14.39 -2.47
N MET A 28 27.44 14.69 -1.89
CA MET A 28 26.40 13.71 -1.54
C MET A 28 25.92 12.87 -2.73
N LEU A 29 26.09 13.36 -3.96
CA LEU A 29 25.75 12.66 -5.20
C LEU A 29 26.83 11.68 -5.65
N ASP A 30 28.11 11.94 -5.34
CA ASP A 30 29.23 11.16 -5.88
C ASP A 30 29.45 9.82 -5.13
N GLU A 31 28.88 9.67 -3.93
CA GLU A 31 28.89 8.40 -3.17
C GLU A 31 27.79 7.42 -3.61
N LEU A 32 26.84 7.86 -4.46
CA LEU A 32 25.76 6.99 -4.96
C LEU A 32 26.17 6.19 -6.21
N ASP A 33 27.25 6.58 -6.90
CA ASP A 33 27.59 6.05 -8.23
C ASP A 33 28.67 4.95 -8.24
N LYS A 34 29.14 4.46 -7.08
CA LYS A 34 30.19 3.42 -7.05
C LYS A 34 29.95 2.32 -6.01
N SER A 35 29.08 1.36 -6.33
CA SER A 35 29.42 -0.07 -6.13
C SER A 35 28.42 -1.03 -6.80
N ASP A 36 28.82 -1.56 -7.96
CA ASP A 36 28.29 -2.76 -8.66
C ASP A 36 28.47 -4.08 -7.85
N LYS A 37 28.36 -4.03 -6.51
CA LYS A 37 28.45 -5.21 -5.64
C LYS A 37 27.34 -5.27 -4.57
N SER A 38 26.40 -4.33 -4.59
CA SER A 38 25.33 -4.18 -3.59
C SER A 38 24.08 -5.01 -3.89
N GLU A 39 23.88 -5.47 -5.13
CA GLU A 39 22.62 -6.05 -5.61
C GLU A 39 22.18 -7.33 -4.86
N LYS A 40 23.12 -8.01 -4.17
CA LYS A 40 22.85 -9.28 -3.47
C LYS A 40 22.96 -9.22 -1.94
N LEU A 41 23.45 -8.13 -1.36
CA LEU A 41 23.65 -7.99 0.10
C LEU A 41 22.90 -6.81 0.72
N VAL A 42 22.41 -5.84 -0.07
CA VAL A 42 21.70 -4.66 0.46
C VAL A 42 20.20 -4.92 0.70
N LYS A 43 19.60 -5.96 0.10
CA LYS A 43 18.19 -6.33 0.35
C LYS A 43 17.86 -6.85 1.75
N LEU A 44 18.84 -7.15 2.61
CA LEU A 44 18.54 -7.81 3.89
C LEU A 44 17.98 -6.87 4.96
N ASN A 45 18.19 -5.55 4.83
CA ASN A 45 17.85 -4.60 5.90
C ASN A 45 16.99 -3.41 5.44
N PHE A 46 16.58 -3.35 4.17
CA PHE A 46 15.77 -2.26 3.63
C PHE A 46 14.37 -2.77 3.30
N GLU A 47 13.35 -1.99 3.67
CA GLU A 47 11.94 -2.27 3.42
C GLU A 47 11.32 -1.17 2.55
N PRO A 48 10.53 -1.53 1.53
CA PRO A 48 9.78 -0.58 0.72
C PRO A 48 8.72 0.10 1.57
N VAL A 49 8.65 1.42 1.46
CA VAL A 49 7.67 2.25 2.20
C VAL A 49 6.70 2.96 1.28
N ALA A 50 7.09 3.23 0.03
CA ALA A 50 6.22 3.85 -0.97
C ALA A 50 6.68 3.54 -2.40
N TYR A 51 5.72 3.49 -3.32
CA TYR A 51 5.93 3.45 -4.77
C TYR A 51 5.32 4.72 -5.36
N VAL A 52 6.15 5.60 -5.92
CA VAL A 52 5.72 6.93 -6.38
C VAL A 52 6.54 7.38 -7.59
N ASP A 53 6.08 8.43 -8.27
CA ASP A 53 6.82 9.03 -9.39
C ASP A 53 8.14 9.67 -8.92
N GLU A 54 9.06 9.91 -9.87
CA GLU A 54 10.41 10.39 -9.60
C GLU A 54 10.46 11.66 -8.73
N GLU A 55 9.60 12.63 -9.02
CA GLU A 55 9.57 13.91 -8.29
C GLU A 55 9.13 13.73 -6.84
N ILE A 56 8.11 12.90 -6.62
CA ILE A 56 7.57 12.60 -5.30
C ILE A 56 8.58 11.74 -4.52
N ALA A 57 9.23 10.76 -5.17
CA ALA A 57 10.26 9.94 -4.56
C ALA A 57 11.43 10.79 -4.04
N LYS A 58 11.93 11.74 -4.85
CA LYS A 58 13.00 12.67 -4.43
C LYS A 58 12.60 13.51 -3.23
N ARG A 59 11.36 14.05 -3.22
CA ARG A 59 10.84 14.86 -2.11
C ARG A 59 10.67 14.02 -0.84
N LEU A 60 10.16 12.80 -0.98
CA LEU A 60 9.93 11.89 0.13
C LEU A 60 11.25 11.42 0.75
N VAL A 61 12.23 11.01 -0.06
CA VAL A 61 13.58 10.68 0.42
C VAL A 61 14.18 11.87 1.18
N LYS A 62 14.04 13.10 0.65
CA LYS A 62 14.55 14.30 1.32
C LYS A 62 13.91 14.56 2.67
N LEU A 63 12.60 14.35 2.79
CA LEU A 63 11.85 14.47 4.04
C LEU A 63 12.29 13.41 5.06
N LEU A 64 12.45 12.17 4.61
CA LEU A 64 12.89 11.05 5.47
C LEU A 64 14.31 11.29 5.99
N LEU A 65 15.21 11.75 5.12
CA LEU A 65 16.57 12.15 5.52
C LEU A 65 16.56 13.30 6.54
N PHE A 66 15.71 14.31 6.34
CA PHE A 66 15.55 15.43 7.28
C PHE A 66 14.97 15.00 8.63
N SER A 67 14.17 13.93 8.64
CA SER A 67 13.48 13.40 9.83
C SER A 67 14.28 12.33 10.58
N GLU A 68 15.62 12.36 10.43
CA GLU A 68 16.59 11.45 11.06
C GLU A 68 16.50 9.99 10.59
N ILE A 69 16.08 9.76 9.34
CA ILE A 69 16.12 8.44 8.68
C ILE A 69 17.19 8.49 7.58
N PRO A 70 18.48 8.34 7.93
CA PRO A 70 19.59 8.48 6.97
C PRO A 70 19.65 7.34 5.94
N GLU A 71 18.98 6.22 6.23
CA GLU A 71 18.93 5.01 5.40
C GLU A 71 17.77 5.05 4.39
N ALA A 72 17.26 6.24 4.03
CA ALA A 72 16.23 6.38 3.02
C ALA A 72 16.86 6.43 1.61
N ILE A 73 16.47 5.51 0.74
CA ILE A 73 16.93 5.41 -0.64
C ILE A 73 15.74 5.32 -1.60
N MET A 74 15.95 5.69 -2.87
CA MET A 74 14.99 5.45 -3.94
C MET A 74 15.61 4.54 -4.99
N VAL A 75 14.86 3.55 -5.45
CA VAL A 75 15.26 2.56 -6.45
C VAL A 75 14.25 2.61 -7.59
N PHE A 76 14.72 2.71 -8.83
CA PHE A 76 13.83 2.69 -9.98
C PHE A 76 13.32 1.26 -10.24
N ASP A 77 12.01 1.08 -10.25
CA ASP A 77 11.37 -0.17 -10.61
C ASP A 77 10.96 -0.16 -12.10
N SER A 78 11.76 -0.86 -12.91
CA SER A 78 11.54 -0.99 -14.35
C SER A 78 10.20 -1.65 -14.73
N LEU A 79 9.62 -2.47 -13.84
CA LEU A 79 8.35 -3.18 -14.08
C LEU A 79 7.15 -2.25 -13.89
N ASN A 80 7.21 -1.41 -12.86
CA ASN A 80 6.13 -0.51 -12.49
C ASN A 80 6.29 0.91 -13.07
N GLN A 81 7.40 1.22 -13.74
CA GLN A 81 7.75 2.56 -14.23
C GLN A 81 7.67 3.62 -13.12
N SER A 82 7.97 3.23 -11.88
CA SER A 82 7.89 4.08 -10.70
C SER A 82 9.15 3.93 -9.84
N TYR A 83 9.33 4.83 -8.89
CA TYR A 83 10.43 4.78 -7.94
C TYR A 83 9.94 4.22 -6.61
N GLU A 84 10.61 3.17 -6.16
CA GLU A 84 10.43 2.54 -4.87
C GLU A 84 11.28 3.27 -3.84
N VAL A 85 10.66 3.87 -2.83
CA VAL A 85 11.36 4.46 -1.68
C VAL A 85 11.50 3.40 -0.60
N GLN A 86 12.73 3.11 -0.21
CA GLN A 86 13.09 2.11 0.78
C GLN A 86 13.76 2.75 1.99
N VAL A 87 13.54 2.19 3.17
CA VAL A 87 14.19 2.61 4.43
C VAL A 87 14.73 1.42 5.19
N GLY A 88 15.70 1.65 6.07
CA GLY A 88 16.16 0.61 6.99
C GLY A 88 15.03 0.08 7.89
N ARG A 89 14.98 -1.25 8.10
CA ARG A 89 13.98 -1.96 8.93
C ARG A 89 13.71 -1.30 10.28
N HIS A 90 14.77 -0.83 10.95
CA HIS A 90 14.65 -0.21 12.27
C HIS A 90 13.83 1.08 12.25
N ASN A 91 13.74 1.75 11.11
CA ASN A 91 13.04 3.03 10.93
C ASN A 91 11.75 2.91 10.11
N TYR A 92 11.32 1.70 9.77
CA TYR A 92 10.14 1.46 8.93
C TYR A 92 8.86 2.13 9.49
N LYS A 93 8.53 1.87 10.76
CA LYS A 93 7.33 2.46 11.40
C LYS A 93 7.36 4.00 11.40
N LYS A 94 8.52 4.59 11.75
CA LYS A 94 8.72 6.05 11.75
C LYS A 94 8.56 6.62 10.33
N ALA A 95 9.05 5.93 9.31
CA ALA A 95 8.91 6.33 7.92
C ALA A 95 7.46 6.29 7.45
N VAL A 96 6.70 5.25 7.79
CA VAL A 96 5.27 5.12 7.43
C VAL A 96 4.45 6.27 8.00
N ASP A 97 4.67 6.62 9.28
CA ASP A 97 3.96 7.74 9.92
C ASP A 97 4.29 9.09 9.25
N LEU A 98 5.56 9.31 8.92
CA LEU A 98 6.00 10.53 8.22
C LEU A 98 5.43 10.61 6.80
N ILE A 99 5.34 9.48 6.10
CA ILE A 99 4.72 9.39 4.77
C ILE A 99 3.24 9.75 4.84
N ARG A 100 2.54 9.33 5.92
CA ARG A 100 1.13 9.70 6.12
C ARG A 100 0.95 11.21 6.26
N ILE A 101 1.78 11.85 7.07
CA ILE A 101 1.78 13.31 7.27
C ILE A 101 2.20 14.05 5.99
N PHE A 102 3.15 13.47 5.24
CA PHE A 102 3.58 13.99 3.96
C PHE A 102 2.45 13.98 2.92
N LYS A 103 1.66 12.90 2.87
CA LYS A 103 0.45 12.84 2.04
C LYS A 103 -0.55 13.92 2.45
N GLU A 104 -0.78 14.12 3.74
CA GLU A 104 -1.68 15.18 4.22
C GLU A 104 -1.22 16.60 3.84
N ASN A 105 0.10 16.84 3.76
CA ASN A 105 0.65 18.16 3.45
C ASN A 105 0.95 18.41 1.95
N GLU A 106 1.07 17.39 1.11
CA GLU A 106 1.35 17.55 -0.32
C GLU A 106 0.10 17.69 -1.21
N PHE A 107 -1.09 17.36 -0.71
CA PHE A 107 -2.32 17.45 -1.50
C PHE A 107 -2.87 18.88 -1.66
N ASP A 108 -2.35 19.88 -0.94
CA ASP A 108 -2.83 21.28 -1.02
C ASP A 108 -2.00 22.20 -1.93
N ALA A 109 -0.85 21.77 -2.47
CA ALA A 109 0.10 22.70 -3.08
C ALA A 109 0.44 22.50 -4.56
N ASN A 110 0.03 21.41 -5.23
CA ASN A 110 0.31 21.23 -6.67
C ASN A 110 -0.53 20.11 -7.34
N TYR A 111 -1.85 20.16 -7.23
CA TYR A 111 -2.72 19.47 -8.19
C TYR A 111 -3.54 20.50 -8.93
N THR A 112 -3.09 20.83 -10.15
CA THR A 112 -3.99 21.37 -11.15
C THR A 112 -4.97 20.26 -11.49
N GLU A 113 -6.25 20.57 -11.26
CA GLU A 113 -7.42 19.91 -11.81
C GLU A 113 -7.13 19.45 -13.25
N ASP A 114 -6.97 18.15 -13.49
CA ASP A 114 -7.17 17.48 -14.80
C ASP A 114 -6.87 15.96 -14.72
N SER A 115 -7.41 15.26 -13.71
CA SER A 115 -7.82 13.86 -13.85
C SER A 115 -8.69 13.48 -12.66
N GLU A 116 -9.98 13.74 -12.80
CA GLU A 116 -11.05 13.33 -11.89
C GLU A 116 -11.12 11.78 -11.88
N PHE A 117 -10.29 11.15 -11.04
CA PHE A 117 -10.48 9.77 -10.64
C PHE A 117 -11.42 9.80 -9.44
N GLY A 118 -12.69 9.51 -9.68
CA GLY A 118 -13.71 9.41 -8.66
C GLY A 118 -13.33 8.38 -7.60
N VAL A 119 -12.69 8.84 -6.54
CA VAL A 119 -12.72 8.19 -5.24
C VAL A 119 -14.02 8.63 -4.61
N GLU A 120 -15.06 7.80 -4.71
CA GLU A 120 -16.19 7.91 -3.79
C GLU A 120 -15.65 7.54 -2.40
N GLU A 121 -15.23 8.54 -1.63
CA GLU A 121 -15.20 8.45 -0.18
C GLU A 121 -16.64 8.58 0.31
N GLU A 122 -17.26 7.46 0.68
CA GLU A 122 -18.45 7.49 1.50
C GLU A 122 -18.05 7.97 2.91
N TYR A 123 -18.13 9.29 3.10
CA TYR A 123 -18.15 9.94 4.40
C TYR A 123 -19.48 9.59 5.09
N THR A 124 -19.45 8.71 6.08
CA THR A 124 -20.46 8.73 7.16
C THR A 124 -19.82 9.25 8.44
N GLU A 125 -20.45 10.29 8.98
CA GLU A 125 -20.06 11.11 10.12
C GLU A 125 -19.70 10.33 11.40
N ILE A 126 -18.72 10.89 12.10
CA ILE A 126 -18.30 10.71 13.51
C ILE A 126 -19.25 9.87 14.39
N THR A 127 -18.81 8.65 14.72
CA THR A 127 -18.95 8.06 16.06
C THR A 127 -17.63 7.35 16.44
N VAL A 128 -17.20 7.59 17.68
CA VAL A 128 -15.98 7.09 18.34
C VAL A 128 -16.23 5.65 18.84
N PRO A 129 -15.25 4.73 19.03
CA PRO A 129 -13.94 4.50 18.42
C PRO A 129 -13.97 3.26 17.50
N THR A 130 -13.39 3.33 16.30
CA THR A 130 -13.31 2.17 15.40
C THR A 130 -12.23 1.20 15.86
N THR A 131 -12.64 0.02 16.29
CA THR A 131 -11.82 -1.19 16.21
C THR A 131 -11.45 -1.38 14.73
N ASN A 132 -10.19 -1.25 14.36
CA ASN A 132 -9.72 -1.64 13.03
C ASN A 132 -10.02 -3.13 12.84
N THR A 133 -11.00 -3.43 11.99
CA THR A 133 -11.35 -4.80 11.63
C THR A 133 -10.46 -5.20 10.47
N TYR A 134 -9.75 -6.32 10.63
CA TYR A 134 -8.85 -6.84 9.61
C TYR A 134 -9.64 -7.20 8.34
N VAL A 135 -9.26 -6.62 7.21
CA VAL A 135 -9.84 -6.92 5.89
C VAL A 135 -8.89 -7.83 5.13
N LYS A 136 -9.37 -9.03 4.74
CA LYS A 136 -8.57 -10.02 4.01
C LYS A 136 -8.20 -9.49 2.62
N THR A 137 -6.96 -9.70 2.19
CA THR A 137 -6.49 -9.27 0.85
C THR A 137 -7.31 -9.93 -0.28
N SER A 138 -7.85 -11.13 -0.03
CA SER A 138 -8.75 -11.84 -0.96
C SER A 138 -10.06 -11.10 -1.23
N ASP A 139 -10.63 -10.43 -0.23
CA ASP A 139 -11.90 -9.72 -0.39
C ASP A 139 -11.68 -8.39 -1.10
N ARG A 140 -10.59 -7.68 -0.75
CA ARG A 140 -10.08 -6.53 -1.54
C ARG A 140 -9.88 -6.86 -3.02
N TYR A 141 -9.43 -8.07 -3.36
CA TYR A 141 -9.31 -8.51 -4.75
C TYR A 141 -10.66 -8.59 -5.45
N LYS A 142 -11.67 -9.19 -4.82
CA LYS A 142 -13.01 -9.37 -5.40
C LYS A 142 -13.69 -8.03 -5.65
N ASP A 143 -13.58 -7.10 -4.71
CA ASP A 143 -14.20 -5.78 -4.80
C ASP A 143 -13.56 -4.90 -5.87
N ASN A 144 -12.22 -4.94 -5.99
CA ASN A 144 -11.54 -4.24 -7.08
C ASN A 144 -11.87 -4.85 -8.45
N LEU A 145 -12.00 -6.17 -8.52
CA LEU A 145 -12.34 -6.87 -9.76
C LEU A 145 -13.78 -6.58 -10.22
N SER A 146 -14.76 -6.54 -9.31
CA SER A 146 -16.13 -6.18 -9.65
C SER A 146 -16.25 -4.72 -10.12
N SER A 147 -15.51 -3.82 -9.49
CA SER A 147 -15.42 -2.41 -9.88
C SER A 147 -14.82 -2.25 -11.28
N ALA A 148 -13.72 -2.98 -11.57
CA ALA A 148 -13.06 -2.95 -12.87
C ALA A 148 -13.97 -3.40 -14.02
N TYR A 149 -14.74 -4.48 -13.82
CA TYR A 149 -15.70 -4.95 -14.82
C TYR A 149 -16.82 -3.94 -15.06
N THR A 150 -17.29 -3.27 -14.02
CA THR A 150 -18.35 -2.25 -14.16
C THR A 150 -17.89 -1.10 -15.06
N PHE A 151 -16.69 -0.58 -14.84
CA PHE A 151 -16.11 0.49 -15.68
C PHE A 151 -15.88 0.03 -17.12
N LEU A 152 -15.39 -1.20 -17.33
CA LEU A 152 -15.16 -1.74 -18.67
C LEU A 152 -16.46 -1.97 -19.45
N ILE A 153 -17.46 -2.57 -18.82
CA ILE A 153 -18.75 -2.86 -19.46
C ILE A 153 -19.46 -1.55 -19.79
N CYS A 154 -19.54 -0.61 -18.83
CA CYS A 154 -20.16 0.70 -19.04
C CYS A 154 -19.44 1.49 -20.13
N GLY A 155 -18.10 1.52 -20.11
CA GLY A 155 -17.28 2.19 -21.12
C GLY A 155 -17.45 1.61 -22.52
N CYS A 156 -17.42 0.28 -22.66
CA CYS A 156 -17.60 -0.39 -23.95
C CYS A 156 -19.02 -0.20 -24.50
N PHE A 157 -20.03 -0.31 -23.64
CA PHE A 157 -21.42 -0.10 -24.02
C PHE A 157 -21.68 1.35 -24.43
N GLY A 158 -21.10 2.31 -23.70
CA GLY A 158 -21.14 3.73 -24.04
C GLY A 158 -20.54 4.02 -25.42
N LEU A 159 -19.33 3.52 -25.70
CA LEU A 159 -18.71 3.65 -27.02
C LEU A 159 -19.52 2.99 -28.12
N LEU A 160 -20.12 1.82 -27.86
CA LEU A 160 -20.99 1.14 -28.80
C LEU A 160 -22.18 2.04 -29.17
N ILE A 161 -22.85 2.66 -28.20
CA ILE A 161 -23.96 3.58 -28.43
C ILE A 161 -23.55 4.75 -29.31
N LEU A 162 -22.38 5.35 -29.08
CA LEU A 162 -21.89 6.46 -29.90
C LEU A 162 -21.64 6.03 -31.35
N ILE A 163 -21.08 4.83 -31.56
CA ILE A 163 -20.90 4.26 -32.90
C ILE A 163 -22.25 3.99 -33.59
N LEU A 164 -23.25 3.49 -32.85
CA LEU A 164 -24.60 3.30 -33.39
C LEU A 164 -25.29 4.63 -33.76
N GLU A 165 -25.00 5.71 -33.03
CA GLU A 165 -25.44 7.05 -33.38
C GLU A 165 -24.79 7.56 -34.68
N ASP A 166 -23.50 7.27 -34.89
CA ASP A 166 -22.77 7.64 -36.11
C ASP A 166 -23.25 6.88 -37.35
N ILE A 167 -23.68 5.61 -37.20
CA ILE A 167 -24.30 4.82 -38.27
C ILE A 167 -25.73 5.31 -38.57
N GLY A 168 -26.30 6.19 -37.73
CA GLY A 168 -27.62 6.79 -37.94
C GLY A 168 -28.78 5.86 -37.57
N ILE A 169 -28.51 4.79 -36.83
CA ILE A 169 -29.51 3.83 -36.34
C ILE A 169 -30.34 4.46 -35.21
N ILE A 170 -29.69 5.24 -34.34
CA ILE A 170 -30.30 5.92 -33.20
C ILE A 170 -30.03 7.42 -33.32
N LYS A 171 -31.08 8.26 -33.23
CA LYS A 171 -30.97 9.73 -33.20
C LYS A 171 -31.22 10.23 -31.79
N LEU A 172 -30.25 10.05 -30.88
CA LEU A 172 -30.40 10.39 -29.46
C LEU A 172 -30.46 11.90 -29.22
N TRP A 173 -29.67 12.67 -29.99
CA TRP A 173 -29.57 14.11 -29.82
C TRP A 173 -30.03 14.75 -31.13
N GLY A 174 -31.23 15.31 -31.15
CA GLY A 174 -31.79 16.03 -32.31
C GLY A 174 -31.05 17.33 -32.66
N MET A 175 -29.79 17.46 -32.27
CA MET A 175 -28.91 18.61 -32.50
C MET A 175 -28.12 18.40 -33.80
N SER A 176 -28.07 19.44 -34.62
CA SER A 176 -27.35 19.43 -35.89
C SER A 176 -26.16 20.38 -35.86
N GLY A 177 -25.09 20.04 -36.58
CA GLY A 177 -23.90 20.88 -36.71
C GLY A 177 -22.79 20.61 -35.67
N VAL A 178 -21.96 21.63 -35.44
CA VAL A 178 -20.70 21.55 -34.68
C VAL A 178 -20.91 21.09 -33.22
N SER A 179 -22.04 21.46 -32.62
CA SER A 179 -22.38 21.08 -31.24
C SER A 179 -22.56 19.57 -31.05
N LYS A 180 -22.99 18.84 -32.09
CA LYS A 180 -23.09 17.37 -32.05
C LYS A 180 -21.70 16.73 -31.97
N ILE A 181 -20.76 17.23 -32.77
CA ILE A 181 -19.40 16.71 -32.85
C ILE A 181 -18.66 16.95 -31.53
N LEU A 182 -18.76 18.17 -30.98
CA LEU A 182 -18.14 18.52 -29.71
C LEU A 182 -18.64 17.61 -28.58
N LEU A 183 -19.95 17.43 -28.48
CA LEU A 183 -20.55 16.60 -27.44
C LEU A 183 -20.16 15.12 -27.57
N ASN A 184 -20.19 14.58 -28.80
CA ASN A 184 -19.80 13.19 -29.05
C ASN A 184 -18.33 12.93 -28.68
N VAL A 185 -17.43 13.88 -28.98
CA VAL A 185 -16.01 13.78 -28.61
C VAL A 185 -15.81 13.82 -27.11
N VAL A 186 -16.50 14.71 -26.38
CA VAL A 186 -16.38 14.80 -24.92
C VAL A 186 -16.92 13.54 -24.26
N VAL A 187 -18.14 13.11 -24.61
CA VAL A 187 -18.76 11.90 -24.04
C VAL A 187 -17.97 10.65 -24.41
N GLY A 188 -17.47 10.56 -25.65
CA GLY A 188 -16.59 9.49 -26.09
C GLY A 188 -15.26 9.47 -25.33
N GLY A 189 -14.68 10.63 -25.06
CA GLY A 189 -13.48 10.79 -24.23
C GLY A 189 -13.69 10.24 -22.81
N LEU A 190 -14.84 10.52 -22.19
CA LEU A 190 -15.17 10.00 -20.86
C LEU A 190 -15.28 8.46 -20.85
N PHE A 191 -15.93 7.87 -21.85
CA PHE A 191 -16.02 6.41 -21.95
C PHE A 191 -14.66 5.75 -22.19
N ILE A 192 -13.77 6.38 -22.96
CA ILE A 192 -12.38 5.92 -23.11
C ILE A 192 -11.66 6.01 -21.76
N GLY A 193 -11.88 7.07 -20.99
CA GLY A 193 -11.37 7.22 -19.61
C GLY A 193 -11.79 6.07 -18.70
N PHE A 194 -13.08 5.70 -18.70
CA PHE A 194 -13.57 4.54 -17.93
C PHE A 194 -12.92 3.22 -18.37
N ILE A 195 -12.65 3.04 -19.67
CA ILE A 195 -11.95 1.84 -20.15
C ILE A 195 -10.50 1.83 -19.66
N ILE A 196 -9.79 2.96 -19.69
CA ILE A 196 -8.41 3.06 -19.19
C ILE A 196 -8.35 2.73 -17.70
N ILE A 197 -9.24 3.34 -16.91
CA ILE A 197 -9.38 3.09 -15.47
C ILE A 197 -9.71 1.63 -15.20
N GLY A 198 -10.67 1.06 -15.94
CA GLY A 198 -11.05 -0.35 -15.81
C GLY A 198 -9.91 -1.32 -16.11
N ILE A 199 -9.10 -1.05 -17.15
CA ILE A 199 -7.91 -1.86 -17.46
C ILE A 199 -6.85 -1.73 -16.36
N SER A 200 -6.62 -0.52 -15.85
CA SER A 200 -5.67 -0.28 -14.74
C SER A 200 -6.11 -1.04 -13.48
N SER A 201 -7.40 -0.96 -13.14
CA SER A 201 -7.99 -1.66 -12.00
C SER A 201 -7.86 -3.19 -12.15
N LEU A 202 -8.09 -3.76 -13.33
CA LEU A 202 -7.83 -5.19 -13.58
C LEU A 202 -6.37 -5.60 -13.40
N ARG A 203 -5.41 -4.74 -13.77
CA ARG A 203 -3.98 -5.02 -13.54
C ARG A 203 -3.68 -5.03 -12.05
N TYR A 204 -4.20 -4.06 -11.31
CA TYR A 204 -4.07 -4.00 -9.87
C TYR A 204 -4.71 -5.20 -9.16
N SER A 205 -5.90 -5.64 -9.60
CA SER A 205 -6.52 -6.88 -9.09
C SER A 205 -5.62 -8.11 -9.26
N LYS A 206 -4.85 -8.22 -10.34
CA LYS A 206 -3.92 -9.37 -10.50
C LYS A 206 -2.82 -9.40 -9.43
N ILE A 207 -2.33 -8.23 -9.03
CA ILE A 207 -1.32 -8.10 -7.97
C ILE A 207 -1.95 -8.50 -6.64
N LEU A 208 -3.14 -7.99 -6.32
CA LEU A 208 -3.88 -8.37 -5.12
C LEU A 208 -4.19 -9.87 -5.05
N LYS A 209 -4.45 -10.51 -6.19
CA LYS A 209 -4.65 -11.97 -6.26
C LYS A 209 -3.40 -12.74 -5.82
N GLN A 210 -2.22 -12.29 -6.23
CA GLN A 210 -0.97 -12.93 -5.83
C GLN A 210 -0.72 -12.74 -4.32
N GLN A 211 -0.87 -11.51 -3.82
CA GLN A 211 -0.73 -11.22 -2.39
C GLN A 211 -1.72 -12.04 -1.55
N ALA A 212 -2.97 -12.17 -2.01
CA ALA A 212 -3.97 -12.99 -1.34
C ALA A 212 -3.60 -14.49 -1.32
N ALA A 213 -2.96 -15.01 -2.38
CA ALA A 213 -2.51 -16.41 -2.42
C ALA A 213 -1.35 -16.65 -1.44
N GLU A 214 -0.40 -15.71 -1.36
CA GLU A 214 0.73 -15.76 -0.42
C GLU A 214 0.23 -15.66 1.04
N GLU A 215 -0.72 -14.76 1.31
CA GLU A 215 -1.37 -14.59 2.62
C GLU A 215 -2.18 -15.84 3.02
N GLU A 216 -2.92 -16.44 2.09
CA GLU A 216 -3.69 -17.65 2.34
C GLU A 216 -2.79 -18.83 2.67
N GLU A 217 -1.71 -19.03 1.90
CA GLU A 217 -0.71 -20.06 2.18
C GLU A 217 -0.07 -19.88 3.57
N PHE A 218 0.29 -18.64 3.92
CA PHE A 218 0.84 -18.33 5.24
C PHE A 218 -0.19 -18.58 6.35
N THR A 219 -1.44 -18.15 6.16
CA THR A 219 -2.54 -18.37 7.11
C THR A 219 -2.75 -19.86 7.36
N THR A 220 -2.81 -20.68 6.29
CA THR A 220 -2.99 -22.14 6.41
C THR A 220 -1.84 -22.78 7.17
N LYS A 221 -0.59 -22.42 6.86
CA LYS A 221 0.58 -22.95 7.60
C LYS A 221 0.53 -22.60 9.09
N LEU A 222 0.07 -21.40 9.41
CA LEU A 222 -0.01 -20.93 10.79
C LEU A 222 -1.15 -21.64 11.55
N ILE A 223 -2.29 -21.87 10.91
CA ILE A 223 -3.39 -22.69 11.46
C ILE A 223 -2.96 -24.16 11.65
N ASP A 224 -2.26 -24.75 10.68
CA ASP A 224 -1.74 -26.12 10.80
C ASP A 224 -0.75 -26.27 11.96
N TRP A 225 0.12 -25.26 12.16
CA TRP A 225 1.03 -25.21 13.29
C TRP A 225 0.26 -25.10 14.62
N LEU A 226 -0.79 -24.29 14.67
CA LEU A 226 -1.65 -24.18 15.84
C LEU A 226 -2.31 -25.53 16.17
N HIS A 227 -2.87 -26.22 15.18
CA HIS A 227 -3.43 -27.56 15.39
C HIS A 227 -2.41 -28.58 15.91
N ALA A 228 -1.15 -28.49 15.46
CA ALA A 228 -0.09 -29.40 15.88
C ALA A 228 0.42 -29.13 17.32
N ASN A 229 0.38 -27.87 17.78
CA ASN A 229 1.03 -27.45 19.03
C ASN A 229 0.05 -26.99 20.12
N LEU A 230 -1.22 -26.81 19.79
CA LEU A 230 -2.17 -26.11 20.65
C LEU A 230 -3.50 -26.88 20.69
N THR A 231 -3.64 -27.74 21.70
CA THR A 231 -4.84 -28.55 21.92
C THR A 231 -5.88 -27.81 22.74
N ILE A 232 -7.15 -28.22 22.62
CA ILE A 232 -8.27 -27.69 23.43
C ILE A 232 -7.93 -27.71 24.93
N GLU A 233 -7.31 -28.79 25.40
CA GLU A 233 -6.89 -28.93 26.80
C GLU A 233 -5.85 -27.91 27.22
N THR A 234 -4.93 -27.52 26.33
CA THR A 234 -3.90 -26.51 26.61
C THR A 234 -4.51 -25.11 26.74
N ILE A 235 -5.56 -24.84 25.96
CA ILE A 235 -6.31 -23.58 26.03
C ILE A 235 -7.19 -23.52 27.29
N GLU A 236 -7.94 -24.59 27.60
CA GLU A 236 -8.80 -24.63 28.78
C GLU A 236 -8.00 -24.54 30.09
N ASN A 237 -6.75 -25.05 30.10
CA ASN A 237 -5.84 -24.94 31.24
C ASN A 237 -5.17 -23.56 31.39
N SER A 238 -5.33 -22.64 30.42
CA SER A 238 -4.67 -21.33 30.45
C SER A 238 -5.45 -20.27 31.21
N TYR A 239 -6.69 -20.53 31.63
CA TYR A 239 -7.54 -19.61 32.38
C TYR A 239 -8.36 -20.33 33.45
N ASP A 240 -8.89 -19.58 34.42
CA ASP A 240 -9.75 -20.15 35.45
C ASP A 240 -11.10 -20.56 34.85
N THR A 241 -11.43 -21.84 34.92
CA THR A 241 -12.70 -22.42 34.41
C THR A 241 -13.94 -21.91 35.14
N ASN A 242 -13.80 -21.26 36.30
CA ASN A 242 -14.88 -20.68 37.08
C ASN A 242 -15.32 -19.28 36.59
N ILE A 243 -15.42 -19.12 35.27
CA ILE A 243 -15.90 -17.90 34.61
C ILE A 243 -17.21 -18.15 33.86
N PRO A 244 -18.06 -17.13 33.72
CA PRO A 244 -19.28 -17.22 32.90
C PRO A 244 -18.96 -17.73 31.49
N GLU A 245 -19.87 -18.52 30.92
CA GLU A 245 -19.68 -19.18 29.62
C GLU A 245 -19.44 -18.18 28.48
N GLU A 246 -20.09 -17.02 28.56
CA GLU A 246 -19.91 -15.87 27.64
C GLU A 246 -18.48 -15.29 27.67
N MET A 247 -17.75 -15.44 28.78
CA MET A 247 -16.38 -14.93 28.94
C MET A 247 -15.31 -15.95 28.51
N LYS A 248 -15.68 -17.23 28.35
CA LYS A 248 -14.74 -18.29 27.95
C LYS A 248 -14.21 -18.06 26.53
N TYR A 249 -15.06 -17.58 25.62
CA TYR A 249 -14.65 -17.22 24.26
C TYR A 249 -13.45 -16.25 24.26
N PHE A 250 -13.61 -15.10 24.93
CA PHE A 250 -12.56 -14.08 24.99
C PHE A 250 -11.26 -14.61 25.59
N LYS A 251 -11.35 -15.46 26.63
CA LYS A 251 -10.16 -16.06 27.26
C LYS A 251 -9.46 -17.10 26.39
N ARG A 252 -10.21 -17.88 25.62
CA ARG A 252 -9.64 -18.83 24.65
C ARG A 252 -8.92 -18.09 23.51
N VAL A 253 -9.56 -17.06 22.95
CA VAL A 253 -8.97 -16.23 21.88
C VAL A 253 -7.73 -15.49 22.37
N GLU A 254 -7.76 -14.92 23.58
CA GLU A 254 -6.61 -14.26 24.21
C GLU A 254 -5.42 -15.22 24.40
N ALA A 255 -5.69 -16.47 24.81
CA ALA A 255 -4.65 -17.49 24.97
C ALA A 255 -4.02 -17.93 23.63
N ILE A 256 -4.84 -18.10 22.59
CA ILE A 256 -4.38 -18.40 21.23
C ILE A 256 -3.53 -17.24 20.70
N ARG A 257 -4.01 -16.01 20.86
CA ARG A 257 -3.32 -14.79 20.44
C ARG A 257 -1.96 -14.64 21.14
N ALA A 258 -1.89 -14.82 22.46
CA ALA A 258 -0.64 -14.72 23.21
C ALA A 258 0.43 -15.72 22.70
N LYS A 259 0.00 -16.91 22.29
CA LYS A 259 0.89 -17.91 21.69
C LYS A 259 1.36 -17.53 20.29
N LEU A 260 0.51 -16.90 19.50
CA LEU A 260 0.88 -16.38 18.17
C LEU A 260 1.86 -15.20 18.26
N GLU A 261 1.66 -14.30 19.23
CA GLU A 261 2.58 -13.18 19.50
C GLU A 261 3.98 -13.64 19.93
N GLU A 262 4.08 -14.76 20.66
CA GLU A 262 5.35 -15.37 21.06
C GLU A 262 6.16 -15.90 19.86
N LEU A 263 5.47 -16.42 18.84
CA LEU A 263 6.09 -16.99 17.63
C LEU A 263 6.40 -15.95 16.57
N TYR A 264 5.54 -14.94 16.42
CA TYR A 264 5.58 -13.97 15.34
C TYR A 264 5.22 -12.56 15.85
N SER A 265 6.16 -11.95 16.58
CA SER A 265 6.02 -10.59 17.11
C SER A 265 6.00 -9.48 16.03
N SER A 266 6.26 -9.82 14.77
CA SER A 266 6.23 -8.90 13.63
C SER A 266 4.89 -8.83 12.91
N LEU A 267 3.90 -9.67 13.27
CA LEU A 267 2.57 -9.64 12.66
C LEU A 267 1.73 -8.50 13.24
N GLU A 268 0.84 -7.96 12.42
CA GLU A 268 -0.11 -6.93 12.84
C GLU A 268 -1.12 -7.49 13.84
N GLU A 269 -1.43 -6.71 14.88
CA GLU A 269 -2.34 -7.11 15.97
C GLU A 269 -3.72 -7.53 15.44
N GLU A 270 -4.23 -6.81 14.44
CA GLU A 270 -5.52 -7.04 13.81
C GLU A 270 -5.58 -8.40 13.10
N TYR A 271 -4.47 -8.79 12.47
CA TYR A 271 -4.33 -10.07 11.79
C TYR A 271 -4.23 -11.24 12.78
N LEU A 272 -3.53 -11.04 13.90
CA LEU A 272 -3.41 -12.02 14.97
C LEU A 272 -4.76 -12.33 15.63
N VAL A 273 -5.56 -11.30 15.90
CA VAL A 273 -6.93 -11.46 16.43
C VAL A 273 -7.78 -12.28 15.46
N LYS A 274 -7.75 -11.92 14.17
CA LYS A 274 -8.52 -12.60 13.13
C LYS A 274 -8.14 -14.08 12.99
N ILE A 275 -6.85 -14.42 13.07
CA ILE A 275 -6.42 -15.82 13.04
C ILE A 275 -6.82 -16.56 14.34
N ALA A 276 -6.72 -15.90 15.50
CA ALA A 276 -7.15 -16.50 16.76
C ALA A 276 -8.65 -16.83 16.74
N ASP A 277 -9.48 -15.97 16.14
CA ASP A 277 -10.91 -16.19 15.92
C ASP A 277 -11.19 -17.31 14.90
N ASP A 278 -10.47 -17.32 13.77
CA ASP A 278 -10.58 -18.37 12.75
C ASP A 278 -10.23 -19.75 13.37
N TYR A 279 -9.16 -19.80 14.17
CA TYR A 279 -8.73 -21.01 14.87
C TYR A 279 -9.71 -21.43 15.98
N TYR A 280 -10.19 -20.49 16.79
CA TYR A 280 -11.24 -20.76 17.78
C TYR A 280 -12.47 -21.39 17.14
N SER A 281 -12.93 -20.83 16.03
CA SER A 281 -14.11 -21.31 15.29
C SER A 281 -13.90 -22.72 14.75
N SER A 282 -12.67 -23.09 14.40
CA SER A 282 -12.32 -24.46 13.98
C SER A 282 -12.38 -25.48 15.13
N LEU A 283 -12.05 -25.06 16.35
CA LEU A 283 -12.04 -25.92 17.55
C LEU A 283 -13.41 -26.04 18.22
N PHE A 284 -14.20 -24.96 18.19
CA PHE A 284 -15.51 -24.87 18.84
C PHE A 284 -16.57 -24.41 17.84
N PRO A 285 -16.96 -25.26 16.86
CA PRO A 285 -18.03 -24.92 15.94
C PRO A 285 -19.33 -24.71 16.71
N THR A 286 -19.98 -23.56 16.51
CA THR A 286 -21.32 -23.27 17.04
C THR A 286 -22.29 -24.35 16.54
N GLN A 287 -22.87 -25.13 17.47
CA GLN A 287 -24.03 -25.99 17.19
C GLN A 287 -25.29 -25.16 16.98
#